data_AF-A0A847E2U0-F1
#
_entry.id   AF-A0A847E2U0-F1
#
_cell.length_a   1.000
_cell.length_b   1.000
_cell.length_c   1.000
_cell.angle_alpha   90.00
_cell.angle_beta   90.00
_cell.angle_gamma   90.00
#
_symmetry.space_group_name_H-M   'P 1'
#
loop_
_entity.id
_entity.type
_entity.pdbx_description
1 polymer ?
#
loop_
_entity_poly.entity_id
_entity_poly.type
_entity_poly.pdbx_seq_one_letter_code
_entity_poly.pdbx_strand_id
1 'polypeptide(L)'
;MVNIIKEEITLEESLKKKIEFICNFTNNKPTIINGSIRKIDKTNLTYIEPHRIIIKNITFLAFNYSNEIFIENLSNKIKLSELEDYLKTI
;
A
#
# COMPACT_ATOMS: atom_id res chain seq x y z
N MET A 1 -20.60 -18.72 -14.73
CA MET A 1 -20.35 -17.92 -13.52
C MET A 1 -18.84 -17.70 -13.45
N VAL A 2 -18.38 -16.46 -13.36
CA VAL A 2 -16.94 -16.17 -13.31
C VAL A 2 -16.48 -16.44 -11.88
N ASN A 3 -15.59 -17.41 -11.68
CA ASN A 3 -15.00 -17.68 -10.38
C ASN A 3 -13.77 -16.79 -10.21
N ILE A 4 -13.70 -16.08 -9.09
CA ILE A 4 -12.55 -15.24 -8.73
C ILE A 4 -11.89 -15.85 -7.50
N ILE A 5 -10.64 -16.26 -7.65
CA ILE A 5 -9.81 -16.77 -6.56
C ILE A 5 -9.13 -15.56 -5.89
N LYS A 6 -9.26 -15.43 -4.58
CA LYS A 6 -8.63 -14.37 -3.78
C LYS A 6 -7.57 -14.97 -2.87
N GLU A 7 -6.34 -14.47 -3.00
CA GLU A 7 -5.21 -14.84 -2.17
C GLU A 7 -4.65 -13.58 -1.50
N GLU A 8 -4.54 -13.56 -0.18
CA GLU A 8 -3.99 -12.41 0.54
C GLU A 8 -2.46 -12.34 0.34
N ILE A 9 -1.94 -11.14 0.08
CA ILE A 9 -0.50 -10.89 0.03
C ILE A 9 -0.11 -10.20 1.33
N THR A 10 0.91 -10.71 2.00
CA THR A 10 1.49 -10.02 3.16
C THR A 10 2.37 -8.85 2.71
N LEU A 11 2.25 -7.72 3.40
CA LEU A 11 3.18 -6.59 3.22
C LEU A 11 4.59 -7.05 3.56
N GLU A 12 5.58 -6.70 2.73
CA GLU A 12 6.97 -7.00 3.04
C GLU A 12 7.39 -6.33 4.34
N GLU A 13 8.05 -7.09 5.21
CA GLU A 13 8.39 -6.62 6.55
C GLU A 13 9.41 -5.47 6.54
N SER A 14 10.24 -5.40 5.49
CA SER A 14 11.14 -4.27 5.26
C SER A 14 10.38 -2.97 4.98
N LEU A 15 9.34 -3.04 4.14
CA LEU A 15 8.48 -1.92 3.81
C LEU A 15 7.64 -1.50 5.01
N LYS A 16 7.09 -2.49 5.73
CA LYS A 16 6.33 -2.28 6.98
C LYS A 16 7.15 -1.48 7.99
N LYS A 17 8.38 -1.92 8.27
CA LYS A 17 9.28 -1.25 9.22
C LYS A 17 9.61 0.18 8.78
N LYS A 18 9.85 0.41 7.48
CA LYS A 18 10.11 1.76 6.96
C LYS A 18 8.91 2.69 7.18
N ILE A 19 7.69 2.23 6.88
CA ILE A 19 6.47 3.02 7.07
C ILE A 19 6.23 3.30 8.55
N GLU A 20 6.35 2.29 9.41
CA GLU A 20 6.21 2.45 10.87
C GLU A 20 7.26 3.42 11.42
N PHE A 21 8.51 3.34 10.94
CA PHE A 21 9.57 4.25 11.33
C PHE A 21 9.25 5.70 10.95
N ILE A 22 8.85 5.97 9.71
CA ILE A 22 8.44 7.31 9.23
C ILE A 22 7.25 7.84 10.03
N CYS A 23 6.26 6.98 10.31
CA CYS A 23 5.10 7.35 11.11
C CYS A 23 5.47 7.70 12.55
N ASN A 24 6.44 6.99 13.14
CA ASN A 24 6.96 7.31 14.47
C ASN A 24 7.63 8.69 14.52
N PHE A 25 8.36 9.13 13.48
CA PHE A 25 8.92 10.49 13.44
C PHE A 25 7.86 11.59 13.40
N THR A 26 6.72 11.29 12.79
CA THR A 26 5.63 12.24 12.60
C THR A 26 4.53 12.10 13.67
N ASN A 27 4.75 11.29 14.71
CA ASN A 27 3.79 10.93 15.77
C ASN A 27 2.44 10.40 15.25
N ASN A 28 2.42 9.76 14.08
CA ASN A 28 1.21 9.19 13.49
C ASN A 28 1.15 7.67 13.68
N LYS A 29 -0.06 7.11 13.72
CA LYS A 29 -0.27 5.66 13.73
C LYS A 29 -0.75 5.19 12.35
N PRO A 30 0.03 4.38 11.62
CA PRO A 30 -0.42 3.82 10.37
C PRO A 30 -1.36 2.64 10.63
N THR A 31 -2.48 2.58 9.91
CA THR A 31 -3.30 1.36 9.82
C THR A 31 -3.00 0.66 8.52
N ILE A 32 -2.40 -0.52 8.58
CA ILE A 32 -1.98 -1.28 7.41
C ILE A 32 -2.99 -2.39 7.14
N ILE A 33 -3.52 -2.41 5.92
CA ILE A 33 -4.41 -3.45 5.39
C ILE A 33 -3.68 -4.10 4.22
N ASN A 34 -3.48 -5.41 4.33
CA ASN A 34 -2.84 -6.21 3.30
C ASN A 34 -3.63 -6.20 1.98
N GLY A 35 -2.89 -6.19 0.88
CA GLY A 35 -3.41 -6.38 -0.47
C GLY A 35 -3.78 -7.83 -0.74
N SER A 36 -4.27 -8.09 -1.95
CA SER A 36 -4.62 -9.43 -2.38
C SER A 36 -4.41 -9.63 -3.88
N ILE A 37 -4.04 -10.84 -4.27
CA ILE A 37 -4.08 -11.26 -5.67
C ILE A 37 -5.48 -11.79 -5.94
N ARG A 38 -6.10 -11.26 -6.98
CA ARG A 38 -7.38 -11.73 -7.50
C ARG A 38 -7.16 -12.31 -8.87
N LYS A 39 -7.41 -13.60 -9.02
CA LYS A 39 -7.27 -14.31 -10.29
C LYS A 39 -8.63 -14.74 -10.80
N ILE A 40 -8.88 -14.53 -12.09
CA ILE A 40 -10.06 -15.08 -12.76
C ILE A 40 -9.76 -16.52 -13.15
N ASP A 41 -10.55 -17.46 -12.61
CA ASP A 41 -10.42 -18.89 -12.85
C ASP A 41 -10.43 -19.19 -14.36
N LYS A 42 -9.58 -20.13 -14.78
CA LYS A 42 -9.37 -20.54 -16.19
C LYS A 42 -8.90 -19.43 -17.15
N THR A 43 -8.40 -18.33 -16.64
CA THR A 43 -7.75 -17.28 -17.45
C THR A 43 -6.40 -16.88 -16.88
N ASN A 44 -5.61 -16.16 -17.68
CA ASN A 44 -4.34 -15.57 -17.26
C ASN A 44 -4.52 -14.15 -16.68
N LEU A 45 -5.77 -13.72 -16.44
CA LEU A 45 -6.07 -12.40 -15.90
C LEU A 45 -5.90 -12.44 -14.38
N THR A 46 -4.88 -11.70 -13.93
CA THR A 46 -4.55 -11.53 -12.52
C THR A 46 -4.56 -10.04 -12.20
N TYR A 47 -5.26 -9.67 -11.15
CA TYR A 47 -5.27 -8.34 -10.59
C TYR A 47 -4.53 -8.35 -9.25
N ILE A 48 -3.63 -7.39 -9.06
CA ILE A 48 -2.93 -7.18 -7.80
C ILE A 48 -3.58 -5.99 -7.11
N GLU A 49 -4.27 -6.26 -6.02
CA GLU A 49 -4.80 -5.23 -5.14
C GLU A 49 -3.66 -4.68 -4.28
N PRO A 50 -3.45 -3.35 -4.26
CA PRO A 50 -2.40 -2.74 -3.44
C PRO A 50 -2.69 -2.88 -1.96
N HIS A 51 -1.62 -2.80 -1.16
CA HIS A 51 -1.72 -2.63 0.28
C HIS A 51 -2.23 -1.23 0.60
N ARG A 52 -3.17 -1.11 1.54
CA ARG A 52 -3.71 0.18 1.97
C ARG A 52 -3.08 0.56 3.31
N ILE A 53 -2.51 1.74 3.37
CA ILE A 53 -1.91 2.31 4.58
C ILE A 53 -2.68 3.60 4.88
N ILE A 54 -3.38 3.65 6.01
CA ILE A 54 -4.16 4.82 6.40
C ILE A 54 -3.36 5.60 7.44
N ILE A 55 -3.04 6.85 7.13
CA ILE A 55 -2.30 7.78 8.02
C ILE A 55 -3.05 9.12 8.00
N LYS A 56 -3.42 9.67 9.18
CA LYS A 56 -4.21 10.92 9.28
C LYS A 56 -5.47 10.94 8.39
N ASN A 57 -6.18 9.82 8.28
CA ASN A 57 -7.33 9.61 7.37
C ASN A 57 -7.04 9.65 5.86
N ILE A 58 -5.77 9.83 5.46
CA ILE A 58 -5.36 9.75 4.06
C ILE A 58 -5.02 8.29 3.75
N THR A 59 -5.53 7.80 2.63
CA THR A 59 -5.25 6.44 2.17
C THR A 59 -4.06 6.45 1.23
N PHE A 60 -3.01 5.73 1.61
CA PHE A 60 -1.85 5.46 0.79
C PHE A 60 -1.93 4.05 0.22
N LEU A 61 -1.51 3.88 -1.02
CA LEU A 61 -1.46 2.57 -1.69
C LEU A 61 0.01 2.19 -1.91
N ALA A 62 0.39 1.01 -1.46
CA ALA A 62 1.76 0.51 -1.57
C ALA A 62 1.80 -0.87 -2.23
N PHE A 63 2.91 -1.15 -2.89
CA PHE A 63 3.22 -2.45 -3.48
C PHE A 63 4.58 -2.90 -2.95
N ASN A 64 4.74 -4.19 -2.62
CA ASN A 64 5.97 -4.72 -2.00
C ASN A 64 7.22 -4.42 -2.84
N TYR A 65 7.12 -4.48 -4.17
CA TYR A 65 8.25 -4.28 -5.09
C TYR A 65 8.36 -2.86 -5.64
N SER A 66 7.60 -1.90 -5.11
CA SER A 66 7.60 -0.51 -5.56
C SER A 66 8.35 0.40 -4.59
N ASN A 67 9.18 1.29 -5.15
CA ASN A 67 9.79 2.40 -4.39
C ASN A 67 8.86 3.62 -4.28
N GLU A 68 7.72 3.58 -4.97
CA GLU A 68 6.72 4.62 -5.02
C GLU A 68 5.48 4.21 -4.21
N ILE A 69 4.91 5.17 -3.50
CA ILE A 69 3.64 5.08 -2.79
C ILE A 69 2.64 5.98 -3.50
N PHE A 70 1.41 5.51 -3.64
CA PHE A 70 0.34 6.30 -4.23
C PHE A 70 -0.55 6.94 -3.16
N ILE A 71 -1.11 8.10 -3.47
CA ILE A 71 -1.94 8.89 -2.55
C ILE A 71 -3.37 8.90 -3.09
N GLU A 72 -4.29 8.30 -2.35
CA GLU A 72 -5.73 8.16 -2.61
C GLU A 72 -6.11 7.35 -3.88
N ASN A 73 -5.39 7.54 -4.98
CA ASN A 73 -5.62 6.96 -6.29
C ASN A 73 -4.30 6.50 -6.94
N LEU A 74 -4.37 5.81 -8.08
CA LEU A 74 -3.18 5.31 -8.78
C LEU A 74 -2.50 6.34 -9.71
N SER A 75 -2.98 7.59 -9.73
CA SER A 75 -2.42 8.67 -10.55
C SER A 75 -1.39 9.50 -9.78
N ASN A 76 -1.68 9.76 -8.50
CA ASN A 76 -0.82 10.54 -7.63
C ASN A 76 0.17 9.62 -6.92
N LYS A 77 1.47 9.80 -7.17
CA LYS A 77 2.53 9.00 -6.57
C LYS A 77 3.66 9.86 -6.03
N ILE A 78 4.24 9.40 -4.93
CA ILE A 78 5.40 9.98 -4.28
C ILE A 78 6.44 8.88 -4.03
N LYS A 79 7.71 9.25 -3.88
CA LYS A 79 8.71 8.28 -3.44
C LYS A 79 8.54 7.99 -1.96
N LEU A 80 8.87 6.78 -1.53
CA LEU A 80 8.90 6.42 -0.10
C LEU A 80 9.80 7.37 0.72
N SER A 81 10.88 7.88 0.12
CA SER A 81 11.77 8.87 0.74
C SER A 81 11.11 10.22 1.01
N GLU A 82 10.09 10.59 0.24
CA GLU A 82 9.39 11.88 0.33
C GLU A 82 8.14 11.76 1.23
N LEU A 83 7.82 10.57 1.73
CA LEU A 83 6.65 10.32 2.57
C LEU A 83 6.72 11.11 3.89
N GLU A 84 7.91 11.24 4.48
CA GLU A 84 8.10 12.00 5.71
C GLU A 84 7.76 13.49 5.52
N ASP A 85 8.29 14.10 4.46
CA ASP A 85 8.06 15.51 4.14
C ASP A 85 6.60 15.77 3.79
N TYR A 86 5.96 14.84 3.07
CA TYR A 86 4.53 14.90 2.78
C TYR A 86 3.70 14.89 4.07
N LEU A 87 4.00 13.98 5.01
CA LEU A 87 3.28 13.86 6.28
C LEU A 87 3.50 15.05 7.24
N LYS A 88 4.60 15.79 7.10
CA LYS A 88 4.88 17.05 7.83
C LYS A 88 4.11 18.24 7.26
N THR A 89 3.77 18.20 5.97
CA THR A 89 3.04 19.27 5.28
C THR A 89 1.55 19.28 5.64
N ILE A 90 1.04 18.12 6.09
CA ILE A 90 -0.34 17.88 6.53
C ILE A 90 -0.40 17.92 8.06
#